data_AF-A0A1G5XVI3-F1
#
_entry.id   AF-A0A1G5XVI3-F1
#
_cell.length_a   1.000
_cell.length_b   1.000
_cell.length_c   1.000
_cell.angle_alpha   90.00
_cell.angle_beta   90.00
_cell.angle_gamma   90.00
#
_symmetry.space_group_name_H-M   'P 1'
#
loop_
_entity.id
_entity.type
_entity.pdbx_description
1 polymer ?
#
loop_
_entity_poly.entity_id
_entity_poly.type
_entity_poly.pdbx_seq_one_letter_code
_entity_poly.pdbx_strand_id
1 'polypeptide(L)'
;MRGISIRAVALALGIALASLASARAQQQQENIPQENSDAVARKLASILIERQTGAAVPADRYWAYEADFNLDGFSELYVYVADPACDGVKCGLFVFVLEGDSYREVLGDIPGARLTDPAKVGFGAFKRNGFIDFQLDQVLASWTGDHYADSSTFPATSLDGIAFLAACQKSKSSEQPEEGEAEQVAGECQCQFNRFQAIGLSQASLDTYTASMGENFAYPSGEKEKAWLALLKDAEDVGTGCGVISGKSQWQPAYFKHGDQPQQKLDSEAFLDACPAQDFILTNRKTGSPDRALGLCGCIARELPTQGVTQTGLDLLTQYYRNEISDADIEAQDADILTFHDQASEACLSQFPAK
;
A
#
# COMPACT_ATOMS: atom_id res chain seq x y z
N MET A 1 44.83 -4.03 54.08
CA MET A 1 44.66 -3.13 52.90
C MET A 1 44.13 -4.01 51.77
N ARG A 2 42.99 -3.78 51.11
CA ARG A 2 42.03 -2.68 51.06
C ARG A 2 40.63 -3.32 50.96
N GLY A 3 39.68 -2.78 51.72
CA GLY A 3 38.27 -3.14 51.59
C GLY A 3 37.71 -2.60 50.27
N ILE A 4 37.03 -3.45 49.52
CA ILE A 4 36.16 -3.02 48.44
C ILE A 4 34.86 -2.56 49.11
N SER A 5 34.65 -1.25 49.10
CA SER A 5 33.52 -0.56 49.71
C SER A 5 32.19 -1.08 49.16
N ILE A 6 31.29 -1.48 50.05
CA ILE A 6 29.90 -1.86 49.76
C ILE A 6 29.12 -0.73 49.03
N ARG A 7 29.64 0.51 49.04
CA ARG A 7 29.06 1.63 48.26
C ARG A 7 29.36 1.57 46.75
N ALA A 8 30.31 0.77 46.29
CA ALA A 8 30.62 0.64 44.86
C ALA A 8 29.66 -0.32 44.12
N VAL A 9 29.06 -1.28 44.83
CA VAL A 9 28.10 -2.23 44.24
C VAL A 9 26.70 -1.63 44.10
N ALA A 10 26.32 -0.70 44.98
CA ALA A 10 25.01 -0.04 44.91
C ALA A 10 24.89 1.00 43.77
N LEU A 11 26.00 1.60 43.33
CA LEU A 11 25.97 2.59 42.24
C LEU A 11 25.92 1.93 40.85
N ALA A 12 26.53 0.74 40.70
CA ALA A 12 26.51 -0.01 39.44
C ALA A 12 25.13 -0.62 39.12
N LEU A 13 24.36 -1.02 40.16
CA LEU A 13 22.99 -1.52 39.98
C LEU A 13 21.97 -0.41 39.70
N GLY A 14 22.18 0.80 40.22
CA GLY A 14 21.30 1.96 39.93
C GLY A 14 21.39 2.44 38.47
N ILE A 15 22.59 2.41 37.88
CA ILE A 15 22.80 2.85 36.49
C ILE A 15 22.35 1.77 35.49
N ALA A 16 22.48 0.49 35.82
CA ALA A 16 22.01 -0.61 34.96
C ALA A 16 20.47 -0.76 34.94
N LEU A 17 19.78 -0.45 36.04
CA LEU A 17 18.31 -0.47 36.07
C LEU A 17 17.69 0.79 35.44
N ALA A 18 18.38 1.93 35.48
CA ALA A 18 17.96 3.13 34.76
C ALA A 18 18.17 2.99 33.24
N SER A 19 19.26 2.34 32.79
CA SER A 19 19.52 2.14 31.36
C SER A 19 18.64 1.06 30.71
N LEU A 20 18.11 0.10 31.50
CA LEU A 20 17.12 -0.86 31.02
C LEU A 20 15.68 -0.31 31.01
N ALA A 21 15.38 0.70 31.83
CA ALA A 21 14.10 1.42 31.78
C ALA A 21 14.06 2.42 30.61
N SER A 22 15.20 3.05 30.27
CA SER A 22 15.30 3.96 29.11
C SER A 22 15.35 3.24 27.75
N ALA A 23 15.60 1.93 27.72
CA ALA A 23 15.56 1.13 26.49
C ALA A 23 14.13 0.67 26.11
N ARG A 24 13.13 0.90 26.99
CA ARG A 24 11.72 0.55 26.75
C ARG A 24 10.80 1.77 26.57
N ALA A 25 11.39 2.94 26.48
CA ALA A 25 10.72 4.18 26.10
C ALA A 25 11.62 4.92 25.08
N GLN A 26 11.91 4.28 23.93
CA GLN A 26 11.88 5.11 22.73
C GLN A 26 10.46 5.65 22.68
N GLN A 27 10.27 6.92 23.05
CA GLN A 27 9.13 7.68 22.54
C GLN A 27 9.10 7.36 21.04
N GLN A 28 8.09 6.61 20.64
CA GLN A 28 7.76 6.42 19.23
C GLN A 28 7.70 7.84 18.69
N GLN A 29 8.70 8.23 17.90
CA GLN A 29 8.77 9.57 17.35
C GLN A 29 7.46 9.79 16.61
N GLU A 30 6.68 10.80 17.02
CA GLU A 30 5.37 11.07 16.43
C GLU A 30 5.52 11.13 14.91
N ASN A 31 4.88 10.18 14.23
CA ASN A 31 4.85 10.13 12.77
C ASN A 31 3.48 10.65 12.36
N ILE A 32 3.33 11.98 12.42
CA ILE A 32 2.07 12.68 12.14
C ILE A 32 1.44 12.23 10.81
N PRO A 33 2.19 12.09 9.69
CA PRO A 33 1.64 11.53 8.46
C PRO A 33 1.00 10.14 8.63
N GLN A 34 1.67 9.23 9.35
CA GLN A 34 1.12 7.91 9.63
C GLN A 34 -0.12 8.01 10.52
N GLU A 35 -0.11 8.85 11.55
CA GLU A 35 -1.25 9.00 12.46
C GLU A 35 -2.50 9.55 11.76
N ASN A 36 -2.32 10.51 10.84
CA ASN A 36 -3.40 11.04 10.00
C ASN A 36 -3.94 9.94 9.07
N SER A 37 -3.04 9.20 8.41
CA SER A 37 -3.40 8.06 7.55
C SER A 37 -4.18 6.99 8.32
N ASP A 38 -3.70 6.58 9.50
CA ASP A 38 -4.36 5.59 10.35
C ASP A 38 -5.74 6.09 10.84
N ALA A 39 -5.90 7.39 11.09
CA ALA A 39 -7.20 7.96 11.48
C ALA A 39 -8.23 7.88 10.35
N VAL A 40 -7.83 8.24 9.13
CA VAL A 40 -8.65 8.08 7.92
C VAL A 40 -8.97 6.61 7.70
N ALA A 41 -7.95 5.73 7.77
CA ALA A 41 -8.11 4.29 7.61
C ALA A 41 -9.12 3.70 8.60
N ARG A 42 -9.06 4.09 9.88
CA ARG A 42 -10.02 3.64 10.90
C ARG A 42 -11.43 4.08 10.59
N LYS A 43 -11.64 5.33 10.19
CA LYS A 43 -12.97 5.83 9.85
C LYS A 43 -13.57 5.07 8.67
N LEU A 44 -12.80 4.90 7.58
CA LEU A 44 -13.24 4.14 6.40
C LEU A 44 -13.51 2.67 6.76
N ALA A 45 -12.60 2.04 7.51
CA ALA A 45 -12.73 0.66 7.96
C ALA A 45 -14.00 0.44 8.80
N SER A 46 -14.39 1.39 9.65
CA SER A 46 -15.62 1.27 10.46
C SER A 46 -16.86 1.01 9.59
N ILE A 47 -16.99 1.76 8.48
CA ILE A 47 -18.10 1.65 7.53
C ILE A 47 -18.04 0.31 6.79
N LEU A 48 -16.85 -0.08 6.32
CA LEU A 48 -16.67 -1.29 5.53
C LEU A 48 -16.85 -2.57 6.36
N ILE A 49 -16.34 -2.62 7.59
CA ILE A 49 -16.54 -3.76 8.49
C ILE A 49 -18.01 -3.87 8.87
N GLU A 50 -18.68 -2.77 9.22
CA GLU A 50 -20.11 -2.80 9.56
C GLU A 50 -20.92 -3.38 8.40
N ARG A 51 -20.65 -2.93 7.17
CA ARG A 51 -21.27 -3.49 5.97
C ARG A 51 -20.94 -4.98 5.78
N GLN A 52 -19.68 -5.37 5.99
CA GLN A 52 -19.20 -6.74 5.77
C GLN A 52 -19.75 -7.74 6.80
N THR A 53 -19.90 -7.31 8.04
CA THR A 53 -20.26 -8.17 9.18
C THR A 53 -21.73 -8.03 9.60
N GLY A 54 -22.39 -6.96 9.14
CA GLY A 54 -23.76 -6.61 9.51
C GLY A 54 -23.90 -5.99 10.90
N ALA A 55 -22.79 -5.61 11.55
CA ALA A 55 -22.80 -5.02 12.88
C ALA A 55 -21.66 -4.01 13.06
N ALA A 56 -21.94 -2.89 13.72
CA ALA A 56 -20.92 -1.94 14.12
C ALA A 56 -19.91 -2.61 15.07
N VAL A 57 -18.61 -2.38 14.83
CA VAL A 57 -17.52 -2.85 15.69
C VAL A 57 -17.03 -1.68 16.53
N PRO A 58 -16.94 -1.81 17.87
CA PRO A 58 -16.40 -0.76 18.72
C PRO A 58 -14.98 -0.37 18.30
N ALA A 59 -14.68 0.94 18.32
CA ALA A 59 -13.40 1.49 17.84
C ALA A 59 -12.16 0.97 18.59
N ASP A 60 -12.33 0.46 19.82
CA ASP A 60 -11.28 -0.16 20.62
C ASP A 60 -11.06 -1.66 20.31
N ARG A 61 -11.89 -2.25 19.44
CA ARG A 61 -11.83 -3.68 19.07
C ARG A 61 -11.33 -3.91 17.66
N TYR A 62 -10.90 -2.88 16.94
CA TYR A 62 -10.22 -3.06 15.67
C TYR A 62 -9.09 -2.06 15.47
N TRP A 63 -8.16 -2.43 14.60
CA TRP A 63 -7.20 -1.51 14.02
C TRP A 63 -7.32 -1.55 12.51
N ALA A 64 -6.98 -0.44 11.87
CA ALA A 64 -6.93 -0.32 10.44
C ALA A 64 -5.73 0.53 10.04
N TYR A 65 -5.13 0.19 8.91
CA TYR A 65 -4.13 1.01 8.25
C TYR A 65 -4.34 0.91 6.74
N GLU A 66 -3.91 1.96 6.06
CA GLU A 66 -3.92 2.05 4.62
C GLU A 66 -2.59 1.55 4.06
N ALA A 67 -2.68 0.71 3.04
CA ALA A 67 -1.51 0.24 2.32
C ALA A 67 -1.87 0.09 0.84
N ASP A 68 -0.98 0.58 0.00
CA ASP A 68 -1.13 0.52 -1.45
C ASP A 68 -0.46 -0.77 -1.96
N PHE A 69 -1.26 -1.83 -2.09
CA PHE A 69 -0.80 -3.16 -2.47
C PHE A 69 -0.59 -3.27 -3.97
N ASN A 70 -1.29 -2.47 -4.76
CA ASN A 70 -1.20 -2.49 -6.21
C ASN A 70 -0.22 -1.45 -6.79
N LEU A 71 0.23 -0.52 -5.94
CA LEU A 71 1.10 0.60 -6.27
C LEU A 71 0.50 1.52 -7.33
N ASP A 72 -0.78 1.88 -7.16
CA ASP A 72 -1.51 2.83 -8.03
C ASP A 72 -1.70 4.22 -7.42
N GLY A 73 -1.32 4.40 -6.15
CA GLY A 73 -1.42 5.65 -5.41
C GLY A 73 -2.66 5.76 -4.54
N PHE A 74 -3.57 4.78 -4.59
CA PHE A 74 -4.75 4.67 -3.76
C PHE A 74 -4.65 3.46 -2.87
N SER A 75 -4.65 3.71 -1.57
CA SER A 75 -4.51 2.64 -0.60
C SER A 75 -5.74 1.75 -0.53
N GLU A 76 -5.48 0.45 -0.50
CA GLU A 76 -6.38 -0.52 0.07
C GLU A 76 -6.39 -0.42 1.60
N LEU A 77 -7.44 -0.97 2.22
CA LEU A 77 -7.62 -0.96 3.67
C LEU A 77 -7.32 -2.33 4.25
N TYR A 78 -6.28 -2.39 5.06
CA TYR A 78 -6.01 -3.54 5.91
C TYR A 78 -6.66 -3.32 7.27
N VAL A 79 -7.41 -4.32 7.73
CA VAL A 79 -8.20 -4.20 8.95
C VAL A 79 -8.10 -5.47 9.77
N TYR A 80 -7.94 -5.34 11.07
CA TYR A 80 -8.03 -6.48 11.99
C TYR A 80 -9.00 -6.16 13.11
N VAL A 81 -9.99 -7.04 13.27
CA VAL A 81 -10.96 -6.99 14.36
C VAL A 81 -10.56 -8.01 15.41
N ALA A 82 -10.21 -7.56 16.61
CA ALA A 82 -9.75 -8.38 17.70
C ALA A 82 -10.92 -8.90 18.55
N ASP A 83 -11.19 -10.20 18.45
CA ASP A 83 -12.09 -10.91 19.38
C ASP A 83 -11.49 -12.28 19.79
N PRO A 84 -11.43 -12.62 21.09
CA PRO A 84 -10.95 -13.94 21.53
C PRO A 84 -11.76 -15.13 20.99
N ALA A 85 -13.04 -14.93 20.65
CA ALA A 85 -13.92 -15.95 20.10
C ALA A 85 -13.99 -15.89 18.58
N CYS A 86 -12.91 -15.42 17.93
CA CYS A 86 -13.03 -15.03 16.54
C CYS A 86 -13.31 -16.19 15.57
N ASP A 87 -14.27 -15.98 14.68
CA ASP A 87 -14.78 -16.96 13.72
C ASP A 87 -14.30 -16.73 12.27
N GLY A 88 -13.57 -15.64 12.01
CA GLY A 88 -13.11 -15.26 10.68
C GLY A 88 -14.23 -14.73 9.77
N VAL A 89 -15.44 -14.55 10.28
CA VAL A 89 -16.58 -14.01 9.54
C VAL A 89 -16.95 -12.63 10.05
N LYS A 90 -17.07 -12.49 11.38
CA LYS A 90 -17.44 -11.24 12.07
C LYS A 90 -16.25 -10.48 12.62
N CYS A 91 -15.09 -11.11 12.62
CA CYS A 91 -13.86 -10.58 13.17
C CYS A 91 -12.67 -11.23 12.46
N GLY A 92 -11.47 -10.81 12.85
CA GLY A 92 -10.23 -11.27 12.26
C GLY A 92 -9.72 -10.28 11.23
N LEU A 93 -8.90 -10.78 10.32
CA LEU A 93 -8.26 -10.01 9.26
C LEU A 93 -9.21 -9.80 8.08
N PHE A 94 -9.28 -8.57 7.59
CA PHE A 94 -9.97 -8.18 6.36
C PHE A 94 -9.04 -7.30 5.53
N VAL A 95 -9.10 -7.46 4.21
CA VAL A 95 -8.49 -6.52 3.27
C VAL A 95 -9.60 -6.06 2.33
N PHE A 96 -9.78 -4.74 2.25
CA PHE A 96 -10.75 -4.13 1.35
C PHE A 96 -10.04 -3.43 0.20
N VAL A 97 -10.42 -3.80 -1.02
CA VAL A 97 -9.89 -3.25 -2.28
C VAL A 97 -11.00 -2.49 -2.98
N LEU A 98 -10.74 -1.26 -3.42
CA LEU A 98 -11.67 -0.50 -4.24
C LEU A 98 -11.57 -1.00 -5.69
N GLU A 99 -12.49 -1.86 -6.11
CA GLU A 99 -12.53 -2.41 -7.46
C GLU A 99 -13.81 -1.98 -8.18
N GLY A 100 -13.67 -1.40 -9.38
CA GLY A 100 -14.80 -0.84 -10.12
C GLY A 100 -15.54 0.20 -9.28
N ASP A 101 -16.81 -0.06 -8.96
CA ASP A 101 -17.70 0.85 -8.23
C ASP A 101 -17.83 0.55 -6.71
N SER A 102 -17.07 -0.42 -6.17
CA SER A 102 -17.24 -0.82 -4.76
C SER A 102 -15.98 -1.34 -4.09
N TYR A 103 -15.88 -1.13 -2.77
CA TYR A 103 -14.94 -1.84 -1.92
C TYR A 103 -15.37 -3.31 -1.77
N ARG A 104 -14.50 -4.23 -2.17
CA ARG A 104 -14.65 -5.67 -1.99
C ARG A 104 -13.68 -6.16 -0.91
N GLU A 105 -14.17 -7.04 -0.04
CA GLU A 105 -13.30 -7.80 0.86
C GLU A 105 -12.70 -8.99 0.10
N VAL A 106 -11.38 -9.17 0.16
CA VAL A 106 -10.64 -10.06 -0.76
C VAL A 106 -9.92 -11.25 -0.11
N LEU A 107 -10.01 -11.43 1.22
CA LEU A 107 -9.40 -12.58 1.90
C LEU A 107 -10.39 -13.69 2.24
N GLY A 108 -11.70 -13.41 2.22
CA GLY A 108 -12.74 -14.35 2.61
C GLY A 108 -12.80 -15.64 1.79
N ASP A 109 -12.27 -15.61 0.56
CA ASP A 109 -12.24 -16.75 -0.34
C ASP A 109 -11.09 -17.73 -0.02
N ILE A 110 -10.14 -17.35 0.85
CA ILE A 110 -9.05 -18.22 1.31
C ILE A 110 -9.42 -18.84 2.67
N PRO A 111 -9.57 -20.18 2.74
CA PRO A 111 -9.89 -20.85 4.01
C PRO A 111 -8.90 -20.51 5.13
N GLY A 112 -9.40 -19.91 6.21
CA GLY A 112 -8.60 -19.59 7.40
C GLY A 112 -7.75 -18.33 7.32
N ALA A 113 -7.66 -17.65 6.17
CA ALA A 113 -6.85 -16.43 6.02
C ALA A 113 -7.25 -15.31 6.99
N ARG A 114 -8.56 -15.15 7.23
CA ARG A 114 -9.07 -14.15 8.16
C ARG A 114 -8.74 -14.44 9.64
N LEU A 115 -8.33 -15.66 9.95
CA LEU A 115 -7.91 -16.07 11.31
C LEU A 115 -6.40 -16.02 11.51
N THR A 116 -5.64 -15.56 10.49
CA THR A 116 -4.20 -15.42 10.60
C THR A 116 -3.85 -14.40 11.68
N ASP A 117 -2.96 -14.80 12.60
CA ASP A 117 -2.38 -13.90 13.58
C ASP A 117 -1.70 -12.72 12.87
N PRO A 118 -2.06 -11.45 13.17
CA PRO A 118 -1.46 -10.28 12.55
C PRO A 118 0.07 -10.24 12.64
N ALA A 119 0.67 -10.81 13.70
CA ALA A 119 2.12 -10.89 13.85
C ALA A 119 2.79 -11.83 12.83
N LYS A 120 2.00 -12.63 12.11
CA LYS A 120 2.43 -13.56 11.07
C LYS A 120 1.97 -13.14 9.67
N VAL A 121 1.40 -11.96 9.54
CA VAL A 121 1.07 -11.36 8.24
C VAL A 121 2.28 -10.57 7.76
N GLY A 122 2.64 -10.76 6.50
CA GLY A 122 3.72 -10.03 5.87
C GLY A 122 3.45 -9.77 4.40
N PHE A 123 4.12 -8.77 3.84
CA PHE A 123 4.13 -8.55 2.40
C PHE A 123 5.19 -9.42 1.74
N GLY A 124 4.83 -10.01 0.60
CA GLY A 124 5.74 -10.75 -0.25
C GLY A 124 6.69 -9.83 -1.00
N ALA A 125 7.76 -10.39 -1.52
CA ALA A 125 8.72 -9.65 -2.33
C ALA A 125 8.22 -9.38 -3.76
N PHE A 126 7.20 -10.12 -4.22
CA PHE A 126 6.78 -10.10 -5.63
C PHE A 126 5.36 -9.58 -5.79
N LYS A 127 5.11 -8.99 -6.97
CA LYS A 127 3.76 -8.73 -7.47
C LYS A 127 3.28 -9.85 -8.40
N ARG A 128 1.98 -10.01 -8.50
CA ARG A 128 1.29 -10.82 -9.49
C ARG A 128 0.02 -10.11 -9.91
N ASN A 129 -0.23 -10.00 -11.21
CA ASN A 129 -1.43 -9.34 -11.75
C ASN A 129 -1.68 -7.93 -11.16
N GLY A 130 -0.60 -7.18 -10.92
CA GLY A 130 -0.66 -5.81 -10.40
C GLY A 130 -0.63 -5.67 -8.88
N PHE A 131 -0.77 -6.73 -8.08
CA PHE A 131 -0.80 -6.65 -6.61
C PHE A 131 0.36 -7.40 -5.95
N ILE A 132 0.85 -6.90 -4.81
CA ILE A 132 1.87 -7.56 -3.99
C ILE A 132 1.31 -8.85 -3.36
N ASP A 133 2.10 -9.92 -3.35
CA ASP A 133 1.76 -11.19 -2.70
C ASP A 133 1.64 -10.99 -1.17
N PHE A 134 0.75 -11.72 -0.50
CA PHE A 134 0.58 -11.71 0.97
C PHE A 134 1.10 -13.00 1.59
N GLN A 135 1.97 -12.90 2.59
CA GLN A 135 2.28 -14.00 3.48
C GLN A 135 1.26 -14.03 4.62
N LEU A 136 0.50 -15.12 4.72
CA LEU A 136 -0.50 -15.37 5.75
C LEU A 136 -0.10 -16.63 6.55
N ASP A 137 0.73 -16.46 7.59
CA ASP A 137 1.38 -17.57 8.32
C ASP A 137 2.15 -18.51 7.38
N GLN A 138 1.58 -19.65 7.00
CA GLN A 138 2.20 -20.63 6.10
C GLN A 138 1.70 -20.54 4.66
N VAL A 139 0.66 -19.74 4.39
CA VAL A 139 0.04 -19.60 3.07
C VAL A 139 0.59 -18.34 2.41
N LEU A 140 1.19 -18.49 1.23
CA LEU A 140 1.47 -17.35 0.35
C LEU A 140 0.25 -17.14 -0.54
N ALA A 141 -0.47 -16.04 -0.34
CA ALA A 141 -1.61 -15.63 -1.13
C ALA A 141 -1.15 -14.68 -2.27
N SER A 142 -1.62 -14.93 -3.48
CA SER A 142 -1.33 -14.11 -4.66
C SER A 142 -2.62 -13.62 -5.30
N TRP A 143 -2.55 -12.47 -5.98
CA TRP A 143 -3.70 -11.90 -6.67
C TRP A 143 -3.99 -12.63 -7.99
N THR A 144 -5.22 -13.10 -8.14
CA THR A 144 -5.72 -13.80 -9.34
C THR A 144 -6.02 -12.86 -10.51
N GLY A 145 -6.14 -11.55 -10.22
CA GLY A 145 -6.72 -10.55 -11.12
C GLY A 145 -8.00 -9.95 -10.55
N ASP A 146 -8.62 -10.60 -9.57
CA ASP A 146 -9.88 -10.18 -8.94
C ASP A 146 -9.98 -10.45 -7.41
N HIS A 147 -9.23 -11.41 -6.87
CA HIS A 147 -9.16 -11.69 -5.44
C HIS A 147 -7.80 -12.31 -5.05
N TYR A 148 -7.54 -12.46 -3.75
CA TYR A 148 -6.39 -13.24 -3.30
C TYR A 148 -6.74 -14.73 -3.23
N ALA A 149 -5.85 -15.59 -3.73
CA ALA A 149 -5.94 -17.04 -3.61
C ALA A 149 -4.59 -17.63 -3.19
N ASP A 150 -4.58 -18.86 -2.66
CA ASP A 150 -3.34 -19.58 -2.37
C ASP A 150 -2.49 -19.70 -3.65
N SER A 151 -1.28 -19.15 -3.61
CA SER A 151 -0.34 -19.08 -4.74
C SER A 151 0.01 -20.45 -5.32
N SER A 152 -0.09 -21.53 -4.53
CA SER A 152 0.15 -22.90 -4.98
C SER A 152 -0.90 -23.43 -5.97
N THR A 153 -2.06 -22.76 -6.05
CA THR A 153 -3.14 -23.12 -6.98
C THR A 153 -2.97 -22.53 -8.38
N PHE A 154 -2.00 -21.61 -8.55
CA PHE A 154 -1.79 -20.92 -9.82
C PHE A 154 -1.06 -21.82 -10.83
N PRO A 155 -1.38 -21.69 -12.13
CA PRO A 155 -0.70 -22.46 -13.16
C PRO A 155 0.76 -22.01 -13.29
N ALA A 156 1.70 -22.86 -12.89
CA ALA A 156 3.11 -22.68 -13.18
C ALA A 156 3.43 -23.19 -14.59
N THR A 157 4.31 -22.48 -15.31
CA THR A 157 4.79 -22.92 -16.63
C THR A 157 6.16 -23.58 -16.55
N SER A 158 6.38 -24.56 -17.44
CA SER A 158 7.73 -25.07 -17.72
C SER A 158 8.27 -24.30 -18.92
N LEU A 159 9.29 -23.49 -18.70
CA LEU A 159 9.91 -22.63 -19.71
C LEU A 159 11.30 -23.16 -20.07
N ASP A 160 11.71 -22.99 -21.33
CA ASP A 160 13.11 -23.07 -21.72
C ASP A 160 13.77 -21.70 -21.49
N GLY A 161 14.64 -21.65 -20.48
CA GLY A 161 15.31 -20.44 -20.03
C GLY A 161 16.67 -20.17 -20.65
N ILE A 162 17.21 -21.05 -21.50
CA ILE A 162 18.61 -20.96 -21.94
C ILE A 162 18.90 -19.62 -22.63
N ALA A 163 18.05 -19.24 -23.59
CA ALA A 163 18.20 -18.00 -24.33
C ALA A 163 18.01 -16.77 -23.43
N PHE A 164 16.98 -16.82 -22.57
CA PHE A 164 16.70 -15.75 -21.61
C PHE A 164 17.86 -15.51 -20.65
N LEU A 165 18.36 -16.54 -19.99
CA LEU A 165 19.43 -16.43 -19.00
C LEU A 165 20.70 -15.84 -19.63
N ALA A 166 21.07 -16.29 -20.84
CA ALA A 166 22.21 -15.74 -21.57
C ALA A 166 22.01 -14.26 -21.93
N ALA A 167 20.82 -13.89 -22.42
CA ALA A 167 20.50 -12.50 -22.78
C ALA A 167 20.46 -11.58 -21.55
N CYS A 168 19.83 -12.02 -20.45
CA CYS A 168 19.74 -11.28 -19.19
C CYS A 168 21.12 -11.04 -18.57
N GLN A 169 21.98 -12.07 -18.55
CA GLN A 169 23.34 -11.90 -18.03
C GLN A 169 24.12 -10.90 -18.89
N LYS A 170 24.06 -11.05 -20.22
CA LYS A 170 24.72 -10.12 -21.15
C LYS A 170 24.21 -8.69 -21.00
N SER A 171 22.91 -8.48 -20.78
CA SER A 171 22.34 -7.13 -20.68
C SER A 171 22.66 -6.44 -19.36
N LYS A 172 22.97 -7.21 -18.30
CA LYS A 172 23.28 -6.69 -16.96
C LYS A 172 24.77 -6.66 -16.62
N SER A 173 25.61 -7.41 -17.33
CA SER A 173 27.05 -7.40 -17.09
C SER A 173 27.69 -6.10 -17.56
N SER A 174 28.51 -5.51 -16.69
CA SER A 174 29.35 -4.37 -17.04
C SER A 174 30.47 -4.78 -18.00
N GLU A 175 31.00 -3.83 -18.79
CA GLU A 175 32.19 -4.07 -19.63
C GLU A 175 33.42 -4.45 -18.79
N GLN A 176 33.48 -4.01 -17.54
CA GLN A 176 34.51 -4.38 -16.55
C GLN A 176 33.81 -4.80 -15.24
N PRO A 177 33.51 -6.10 -15.08
CA PRO A 177 32.76 -6.56 -13.91
C PRO A 177 33.62 -6.55 -12.64
N GLU A 178 33.04 -6.09 -11.53
CA GLU A 178 33.67 -6.19 -10.21
C GLU A 178 33.71 -7.64 -9.70
N GLU A 179 34.56 -7.91 -8.70
CA GLU A 179 34.63 -9.25 -8.09
C GLU A 179 33.27 -9.63 -7.48
N GLY A 180 32.71 -10.76 -7.91
CA GLY A 180 31.39 -11.24 -7.48
C GLY A 180 30.20 -10.72 -8.32
N GLU A 181 30.40 -9.77 -9.24
CA GLU A 181 29.32 -9.24 -10.09
C GLU A 181 28.70 -10.33 -10.96
N ALA A 182 29.51 -11.19 -11.58
CA ALA A 182 29.02 -12.26 -12.45
C ALA A 182 28.10 -13.26 -11.72
N GLU A 183 28.45 -13.63 -10.48
CA GLU A 183 27.62 -14.53 -9.66
C GLU A 183 26.32 -13.84 -9.23
N GLN A 184 26.40 -12.56 -8.86
CA GLN A 184 25.23 -11.77 -8.50
C GLN A 184 24.26 -11.59 -9.67
N VAL A 185 24.77 -11.24 -10.85
CA VAL A 185 23.99 -11.11 -12.09
C VAL A 185 23.36 -12.45 -12.47
N ALA A 186 24.10 -13.56 -12.36
CA ALA A 186 23.55 -14.89 -12.61
C ALA A 186 22.40 -15.22 -11.63
N GLY A 187 22.56 -14.90 -10.34
CA GLY A 187 21.52 -15.08 -9.33
C GLY A 187 20.25 -14.26 -9.60
N GLU A 188 20.40 -13.00 -10.01
CA GLU A 188 19.26 -12.16 -10.39
C GLU A 188 18.52 -12.69 -11.62
N CYS A 189 19.25 -13.06 -12.67
CA CYS A 189 18.65 -13.60 -13.88
C CYS A 189 17.95 -14.94 -13.61
N GLN A 190 18.52 -15.78 -12.74
CA GLN A 190 17.87 -17.02 -12.31
C GLN A 190 16.61 -16.73 -11.49
N CYS A 191 16.63 -15.72 -10.61
CA CYS A 191 15.45 -15.28 -9.88
C CYS A 191 14.32 -14.85 -10.84
N GLN A 192 14.63 -14.00 -11.82
CA GLN A 192 13.64 -13.54 -12.79
C GLN A 192 13.05 -14.72 -13.59
N PHE A 193 13.90 -15.63 -14.07
CA PHE A 193 13.45 -16.82 -14.79
C PHE A 193 12.51 -17.67 -13.94
N ASN A 194 12.89 -17.98 -12.70
CA ASN A 194 12.05 -18.76 -11.78
C ASN A 194 10.71 -18.07 -11.53
N ARG A 195 10.72 -16.72 -11.40
CA ARG A 195 9.48 -15.98 -11.18
C ARG A 195 8.60 -15.94 -12.43
N PHE A 196 9.16 -15.84 -13.64
CA PHE A 196 8.38 -15.95 -14.89
C PHE A 196 7.63 -17.28 -14.98
N GLN A 197 8.26 -18.39 -14.56
CA GLN A 197 7.58 -19.68 -14.45
C GLN A 197 6.45 -19.65 -13.41
N ALA A 198 6.71 -19.05 -12.24
CA ALA A 198 5.75 -19.00 -11.13
C ALA A 198 4.52 -18.12 -11.44
N ILE A 199 4.65 -17.07 -12.25
CA ILE A 199 3.51 -16.25 -12.70
C ILE A 199 2.82 -16.81 -13.94
N GLY A 200 3.27 -17.97 -14.45
CA GLY A 200 2.65 -18.63 -15.59
C GLY A 200 2.94 -17.98 -16.94
N LEU A 201 4.07 -17.29 -17.08
CA LEU A 201 4.45 -16.65 -18.35
C LEU A 201 4.53 -17.71 -19.47
N SER A 202 4.07 -17.37 -20.68
CA SER A 202 4.17 -18.25 -21.84
C SER A 202 5.58 -18.25 -22.44
N GLN A 203 5.98 -19.34 -23.11
CA GLN A 203 7.26 -19.39 -23.82
C GLN A 203 7.36 -18.28 -24.88
N ALA A 204 6.29 -18.02 -25.64
CA ALA A 204 6.29 -16.95 -26.65
C ALA A 204 6.50 -15.56 -26.04
N SER A 205 5.95 -15.32 -24.85
CA SER A 205 6.18 -14.08 -24.10
C SER A 205 7.63 -13.99 -23.61
N LEU A 206 8.18 -15.08 -23.07
CA LEU A 206 9.59 -15.14 -22.64
C LEU A 206 10.54 -14.90 -23.83
N ASP A 207 10.28 -15.51 -24.97
CA ASP A 207 11.07 -15.35 -26.20
C ASP A 207 11.00 -13.91 -26.70
N THR A 208 9.80 -13.29 -26.67
CA THR A 208 9.60 -11.90 -27.07
C THR A 208 10.38 -10.95 -26.16
N TYR A 209 10.30 -11.14 -24.84
CA TYR A 209 11.05 -10.33 -23.87
C TYR A 209 12.56 -10.54 -24.02
N THR A 210 13.01 -11.77 -24.23
CA THR A 210 14.41 -12.12 -24.50
C THR A 210 14.92 -11.40 -25.75
N ALA A 211 14.13 -11.40 -26.83
CA ALA A 211 14.48 -10.70 -28.07
C ALA A 211 14.58 -9.18 -27.88
N SER A 212 13.79 -8.58 -26.99
CA SER A 212 13.84 -7.15 -26.71
C SER A 212 15.13 -6.67 -26.03
N MET A 213 15.90 -7.58 -25.45
CA MET A 213 17.22 -7.26 -24.88
C MET A 213 18.31 -7.16 -25.95
N GLY A 214 17.99 -7.48 -27.21
CA GLY A 214 18.90 -7.34 -28.34
C GLY A 214 18.86 -5.95 -29.00
N GLU A 215 19.94 -5.58 -29.68
CA GLU A 215 20.14 -4.24 -30.28
C GLU A 215 19.17 -3.89 -31.41
N ASN A 216 18.54 -4.88 -32.07
CA ASN A 216 17.72 -4.68 -33.27
C ASN A 216 16.26 -5.16 -33.11
N PHE A 217 15.70 -5.04 -31.90
CA PHE A 217 14.32 -5.45 -31.65
C PHE A 217 13.32 -4.50 -32.34
N ALA A 218 12.44 -5.07 -33.17
CA ALA A 218 11.35 -4.33 -33.77
C ALA A 218 10.19 -4.21 -32.77
N TYR A 219 10.07 -3.04 -32.14
CA TYR A 219 9.04 -2.80 -31.14
C TYR A 219 7.62 -2.93 -31.74
N PRO A 220 6.73 -3.73 -31.11
CA PRO A 220 5.36 -3.85 -31.55
C PRO A 220 4.62 -2.52 -31.54
N SER A 221 3.74 -2.30 -32.52
CA SER A 221 2.88 -1.12 -32.63
C SER A 221 1.42 -1.51 -32.82
N GLY A 222 0.49 -0.58 -32.53
CA GLY A 222 -0.94 -0.80 -32.66
C GLY A 222 -1.46 -1.80 -31.62
N GLU A 223 -2.32 -2.75 -32.00
CA GLU A 223 -2.92 -3.70 -31.04
C GLU A 223 -1.88 -4.58 -30.31
N LYS A 224 -0.73 -4.84 -30.95
CA LYS A 224 0.36 -5.62 -30.33
C LYS A 224 1.17 -4.81 -29.32
N GLU A 225 1.08 -3.48 -29.38
CA GLU A 225 1.74 -2.58 -28.42
C GLU A 225 1.17 -2.78 -27.01
N LYS A 226 -0.15 -2.93 -26.88
CA LYS A 226 -0.79 -3.15 -25.57
C LYS A 226 -0.30 -4.44 -24.89
N ALA A 227 -0.23 -5.54 -25.64
CA ALA A 227 0.28 -6.80 -25.12
C ALA A 227 1.77 -6.72 -24.77
N TRP A 228 2.55 -5.97 -25.56
CA TRP A 228 3.96 -5.70 -25.28
C TRP A 228 4.16 -4.87 -24.01
N LEU A 229 3.37 -3.82 -23.80
CA LEU A 229 3.41 -2.99 -22.60
C LEU A 229 3.04 -3.79 -21.34
N ALA A 230 2.05 -4.68 -21.43
CA ALA A 230 1.71 -5.58 -20.33
C ALA A 230 2.87 -6.53 -19.99
N LEU A 231 3.51 -7.13 -21.01
CA LEU A 231 4.68 -7.98 -20.82
C LEU A 231 5.86 -7.21 -20.19
N LEU A 232 6.11 -5.98 -20.63
CA LEU A 232 7.13 -5.13 -20.03
C LEU A 232 6.84 -4.83 -18.56
N LYS A 233 5.56 -4.59 -18.22
CA LYS A 233 5.16 -4.33 -16.85
C LYS A 233 5.37 -5.56 -15.96
N ASP A 234 4.97 -6.74 -16.42
CA ASP A 234 5.23 -8.00 -15.71
C ASP A 234 6.74 -8.22 -15.50
N ALA A 235 7.55 -7.95 -16.52
CA ALA A 235 9.00 -8.10 -16.42
C ALA A 235 9.65 -7.08 -15.48
N GLU A 236 9.17 -5.83 -15.48
CA GLU A 236 9.57 -4.80 -14.51
C GLU A 236 9.24 -5.22 -13.07
N ASP A 237 8.02 -5.71 -12.84
CA ASP A 237 7.58 -6.14 -11.52
C ASP A 237 8.37 -7.37 -11.04
N VAL A 238 8.65 -8.32 -11.94
CA VAL A 238 9.52 -9.49 -11.67
C VAL A 238 10.95 -9.05 -11.32
N GLY A 239 11.51 -8.15 -12.13
CA GLY A 239 12.86 -7.62 -11.90
C GLY A 239 12.97 -6.88 -10.57
N THR A 240 11.98 -6.04 -10.26
CA THR A 240 11.90 -5.31 -8.99
C THR A 240 11.77 -6.27 -7.82
N GLY A 241 10.91 -7.28 -7.90
CA GLY A 241 10.77 -8.27 -6.82
C GLY A 241 12.04 -9.08 -6.56
N CYS A 242 12.82 -9.39 -7.60
CA CYS A 242 14.15 -9.98 -7.45
C CYS A 242 15.17 -9.02 -6.80
N GLY A 243 15.04 -7.71 -7.02
CA GLY A 243 15.79 -6.70 -6.28
C GLY A 243 15.38 -6.65 -4.79
N VAL A 244 14.07 -6.78 -4.51
CA VAL A 244 13.54 -6.79 -3.13
C VAL A 244 14.04 -7.99 -2.35
N ILE A 245 13.93 -9.20 -2.92
CA ILE A 245 14.36 -10.42 -2.22
C ILE A 245 15.87 -10.47 -1.96
N SER A 246 16.67 -9.80 -2.81
CA SER A 246 18.12 -9.68 -2.64
C SER A 246 18.53 -8.51 -1.73
N GLY A 247 17.58 -7.72 -1.23
CA GLY A 247 17.83 -6.53 -0.42
C GLY A 247 18.43 -5.34 -1.19
N LYS A 248 18.44 -5.40 -2.53
CA LYS A 248 18.94 -4.31 -3.40
C LYS A 248 17.93 -3.18 -3.58
N SER A 249 16.65 -3.50 -3.48
CA SER A 249 15.56 -2.54 -3.65
C SER A 249 14.45 -2.77 -2.65
N GLN A 250 13.50 -1.85 -2.62
CA GLN A 250 12.21 -1.98 -1.96
C GLN A 250 11.13 -1.56 -2.95
N TRP A 251 9.92 -2.09 -2.82
CA TRP A 251 8.77 -1.53 -3.52
C TRP A 251 8.63 -0.07 -3.12
N GLN A 252 8.67 0.81 -4.11
CA GLN A 252 8.40 2.22 -3.86
C GLN A 252 6.89 2.37 -3.71
N PRO A 253 6.41 3.07 -2.68
CA PRO A 253 5.02 3.49 -2.63
C PRO A 253 4.69 4.23 -3.92
N ALA A 254 3.50 4.02 -4.47
CA ALA A 254 3.08 4.91 -5.54
C ALA A 254 2.87 6.31 -4.97
N TYR A 255 3.25 7.29 -5.78
CA TYR A 255 3.27 8.67 -5.37
C TYR A 255 2.36 9.46 -6.30
N PHE A 256 1.46 10.23 -5.71
CA PHE A 256 0.81 11.32 -6.40
C PHE A 256 1.34 12.65 -5.89
N LYS A 257 1.18 13.71 -6.67
CA LYS A 257 1.72 15.01 -6.29
C LYS A 257 0.95 15.54 -5.08
N HIS A 258 1.58 15.54 -3.91
CA HIS A 258 1.03 16.08 -2.68
C HIS A 258 1.53 17.52 -2.43
N GLY A 259 0.95 18.19 -1.45
CA GLY A 259 1.49 19.42 -0.88
C GLY A 259 2.79 19.19 -0.11
N ASP A 260 3.53 20.26 0.14
CA ASP A 260 4.84 20.25 0.79
C ASP A 260 4.84 20.84 2.21
N GLN A 261 3.65 21.14 2.74
CA GLN A 261 3.52 21.76 4.05
C GLN A 261 3.73 20.74 5.18
N PRO A 262 4.35 21.15 6.31
CA PRO A 262 4.42 20.32 7.49
C PRO A 262 3.02 19.94 7.98
N GLN A 263 2.78 18.64 8.12
CA GLN A 263 1.47 18.15 8.55
C GLN A 263 1.23 18.39 10.04
N GLN A 264 -0.02 18.71 10.38
CA GLN A 264 -0.54 18.67 11.73
C GLN A 264 -1.44 17.45 11.89
N LYS A 265 -1.58 16.96 13.11
CA LYS A 265 -2.56 15.92 13.42
C LYS A 265 -3.96 16.52 13.31
N LEU A 266 -4.81 15.95 12.45
CA LEU A 266 -6.19 16.40 12.24
C LEU A 266 -7.19 15.34 12.70
N ASP A 267 -8.30 15.78 13.25
CA ASP A 267 -9.51 14.97 13.42
C ASP A 267 -10.40 15.12 12.19
N SER A 268 -10.40 14.09 11.34
CA SER A 268 -11.08 14.07 10.05
C SER A 268 -12.45 13.39 10.09
N GLU A 269 -12.94 12.92 11.24
CA GLU A 269 -14.19 12.13 11.29
C GLU A 269 -15.39 12.92 10.77
N ALA A 270 -15.57 14.14 11.26
CA ALA A 270 -16.70 14.99 10.88
C ALA A 270 -16.66 15.41 9.40
N PHE A 271 -15.45 15.62 8.86
CA PHE A 271 -15.21 15.91 7.45
C PHE A 271 -15.57 14.69 6.58
N LEU A 272 -15.08 13.50 6.96
CA LEU A 272 -15.35 12.25 6.25
C LEU A 272 -16.84 11.87 6.25
N ASP A 273 -17.59 12.28 7.28
CA ASP A 273 -19.05 12.13 7.31
C ASP A 273 -19.76 13.10 6.33
N ALA A 274 -19.24 14.31 6.15
CA ALA A 274 -19.84 15.32 5.28
C ALA A 274 -19.46 15.15 3.80
N CYS A 275 -18.22 14.72 3.52
CA CYS A 275 -17.64 14.70 2.18
C CYS A 275 -18.41 13.89 1.13
N PRO A 276 -18.90 12.66 1.40
CA PRO A 276 -19.59 11.86 0.39
C PRO A 276 -20.89 12.49 -0.14
N ALA A 277 -21.47 13.46 0.59
CA ALA A 277 -22.71 14.14 0.20
C ALA A 277 -22.48 15.35 -0.72
N GLN A 278 -21.23 15.72 -1.01
CA GLN A 278 -20.92 16.91 -1.80
C GLN A 278 -21.23 16.75 -3.29
N ASP A 279 -21.81 17.78 -3.90
CA ASP A 279 -22.27 17.74 -5.28
C ASP A 279 -21.15 17.43 -6.27
N PHE A 280 -19.96 18.04 -6.10
CA PHE A 280 -18.83 17.76 -7.00
C PHE A 280 -18.30 16.33 -6.84
N ILE A 281 -18.41 15.74 -5.65
CA ILE A 281 -18.06 14.34 -5.39
C ILE A 281 -19.09 13.43 -6.07
N LEU A 282 -20.38 13.70 -5.90
CA LEU A 282 -21.47 12.87 -6.42
C LEU A 282 -21.60 12.94 -7.96
N THR A 283 -21.35 14.11 -8.54
CA THR A 283 -21.52 14.36 -9.98
C THR A 283 -20.27 14.07 -10.82
N ASN A 284 -19.12 13.86 -10.19
CA ASN A 284 -17.90 13.53 -10.91
C ASN A 284 -17.96 12.11 -11.49
N ARG A 285 -17.63 12.00 -12.79
CA ARG A 285 -17.65 10.75 -13.54
C ARG A 285 -16.81 9.63 -12.91
N LYS A 286 -15.78 9.99 -12.15
CA LYS A 286 -14.88 9.07 -11.46
C LYS A 286 -15.41 8.60 -10.11
N THR A 287 -16.49 9.13 -9.56
CA THR A 287 -16.93 8.87 -8.16
C THR A 287 -18.42 8.62 -8.00
N GLY A 288 -19.15 8.36 -9.10
CA GLY A 288 -20.61 8.18 -9.10
C GLY A 288 -21.17 6.94 -8.37
N SER A 289 -20.49 6.43 -7.35
CA SER A 289 -20.93 5.36 -6.45
C SER A 289 -20.47 5.69 -5.00
N PRO A 290 -21.23 5.31 -3.96
CA PRO A 290 -20.90 5.63 -2.57
C PRO A 290 -19.48 5.24 -2.14
N ASP A 291 -18.98 4.08 -2.55
CA ASP A 291 -17.65 3.59 -2.16
C ASP A 291 -16.51 4.35 -2.83
N ARG A 292 -16.70 4.75 -4.09
CA ARG A 292 -15.73 5.61 -4.79
C ARG A 292 -15.71 7.02 -4.21
N ALA A 293 -16.88 7.55 -3.80
CA ALA A 293 -16.95 8.79 -3.05
C ALA A 293 -16.20 8.67 -1.72
N LEU A 294 -16.40 7.57 -0.97
CA LEU A 294 -15.68 7.28 0.27
C LEU A 294 -14.15 7.23 0.05
N GLY A 295 -13.69 6.52 -0.97
CA GLY A 295 -12.27 6.42 -1.30
C GLY A 295 -11.64 7.77 -1.69
N LEU A 296 -12.36 8.58 -2.47
CA LEU A 296 -11.91 9.94 -2.80
C LEU A 296 -11.88 10.84 -1.57
N CYS A 297 -12.89 10.79 -0.71
CA CYS A 297 -12.94 11.55 0.53
C CYS A 297 -11.80 11.18 1.49
N GLY A 298 -11.45 9.89 1.58
CA GLY A 298 -10.26 9.43 2.30
C GLY A 298 -8.98 10.02 1.72
N CYS A 299 -8.84 10.05 0.40
CA CYS A 299 -7.71 10.72 -0.26
C CYS A 299 -7.63 12.21 0.10
N ILE A 300 -8.72 12.95 -0.06
CA ILE A 300 -8.77 14.39 0.21
C ILE A 300 -8.43 14.66 1.69
N ALA A 301 -8.99 13.88 2.62
CA ALA A 301 -8.71 14.04 4.05
C ALA A 301 -7.22 13.87 4.41
N ARG A 302 -6.49 12.99 3.70
CA ARG A 302 -5.03 12.83 3.85
C ARG A 302 -4.24 13.95 3.20
N GLU A 303 -4.76 14.49 2.12
CA GLU A 303 -4.08 15.47 1.29
C GLU A 303 -4.16 16.89 1.87
N LEU A 304 -5.30 17.27 2.44
CA LEU A 304 -5.52 18.58 3.07
C LEU A 304 -4.39 19.00 4.04
N PRO A 305 -3.92 18.19 5.01
CA PRO A 305 -2.83 18.60 5.90
C PRO A 305 -1.50 18.84 5.17
N THR A 306 -1.28 18.21 4.01
CA THR A 306 -0.07 18.45 3.19
C THR A 306 -0.10 19.80 2.48
N GLN A 307 -1.30 20.36 2.28
CA GLN A 307 -1.51 21.69 1.71
C GLN A 307 -1.52 22.80 2.78
N GLY A 308 -1.30 22.45 4.05
CA GLY A 308 -1.25 23.40 5.17
C GLY A 308 -2.59 23.62 5.88
N VAL A 309 -3.61 22.81 5.58
CA VAL A 309 -4.89 22.88 6.28
C VAL A 309 -4.72 22.48 7.74
N THR A 310 -5.16 23.36 8.64
CA THR A 310 -5.21 23.14 10.09
C THR A 310 -6.58 22.59 10.52
N GLN A 311 -6.74 22.22 11.79
CA GLN A 311 -8.05 21.77 12.30
C GLN A 311 -9.14 22.82 12.06
N THR A 312 -8.87 24.11 12.32
CA THR A 312 -9.84 25.19 12.06
C THR A 312 -10.25 25.23 10.59
N GLY A 313 -9.29 25.08 9.68
CA GLY A 313 -9.57 25.02 8.24
C GLY A 313 -10.40 23.80 7.85
N LEU A 314 -10.10 22.64 8.44
CA LEU A 314 -10.87 21.41 8.22
C LEU A 314 -12.31 21.52 8.77
N ASP A 315 -12.49 22.18 9.91
CA ASP A 315 -13.82 22.45 10.50
C ASP A 315 -14.64 23.41 9.62
N LEU A 316 -14.00 24.41 8.99
CA LEU A 316 -14.63 25.29 8.01
C LEU A 316 -15.03 24.51 6.75
N LEU A 317 -14.14 23.70 6.20
CA LEU A 317 -14.46 22.83 5.05
C LEU A 317 -15.58 21.84 5.39
N THR A 318 -15.65 21.35 6.63
CA THR A 318 -16.73 20.47 7.08
C THR A 318 -18.07 21.19 7.10
N GLN A 319 -18.14 22.43 7.62
CA GLN A 319 -19.35 23.25 7.59
C GLN A 319 -19.77 23.59 6.16
N TYR A 320 -18.79 23.92 5.31
CA TYR A 320 -19.00 24.14 3.89
C TYR A 320 -19.63 22.91 3.23
N TYR A 321 -19.06 21.73 3.51
CA TYR A 321 -19.54 20.46 2.98
C TYR A 321 -20.92 20.04 3.51
N ARG A 322 -21.40 20.69 4.58
CA ARG A 322 -22.77 20.52 5.08
C ARG A 322 -23.73 21.58 4.54
N ASN A 323 -23.25 22.45 3.64
CA ASN A 323 -23.96 23.63 3.14
C ASN A 323 -24.40 24.59 4.27
N GLU A 324 -23.63 24.65 5.37
CA GLU A 324 -23.91 25.52 6.52
C GLU A 324 -23.35 26.94 6.33
N ILE A 325 -22.31 27.07 5.50
CA ILE A 325 -21.64 28.33 5.16
C ILE A 325 -21.38 28.41 3.66
N SER A 326 -21.26 29.62 3.11
CA SER A 326 -20.96 29.86 1.69
C SER A 326 -19.47 30.08 1.43
N ASP A 327 -19.05 30.05 0.15
CA ASP A 327 -17.69 30.41 -0.26
C ASP A 327 -17.25 31.76 0.32
N ALA A 328 -18.14 32.76 0.30
CA ALA A 328 -17.85 34.09 0.83
C ALA A 328 -17.64 34.11 2.35
N ASP A 329 -18.34 33.24 3.09
CA ASP A 329 -18.17 33.12 4.55
C ASP A 329 -16.84 32.44 4.91
N ILE A 330 -16.38 31.54 4.04
CA ILE A 330 -15.09 30.88 4.15
C ILE A 330 -13.97 31.86 3.85
N GLU A 331 -14.02 32.54 2.70
CA GLU A 331 -13.01 33.52 2.28
C GLU A 331 -12.86 34.66 3.29
N ALA A 332 -13.94 35.04 3.97
CA ALA A 332 -13.90 36.04 5.03
C ALA A 332 -13.16 35.59 6.30
N GLN A 333 -13.11 34.28 6.56
CA GLN A 333 -12.44 33.68 7.73
C GLN A 333 -11.02 33.22 7.41
N ASP A 334 -10.84 32.62 6.24
CA ASP A 334 -9.58 32.14 5.70
C ASP A 334 -9.64 32.20 4.16
N ALA A 335 -8.89 33.13 3.56
CA ALA A 335 -8.92 33.36 2.12
C ALA A 335 -8.26 32.23 1.30
N ASP A 336 -7.40 31.41 1.91
CA ASP A 336 -6.59 30.43 1.20
C ASP A 336 -7.17 29.01 1.27
N ILE A 337 -8.10 28.75 2.20
CA ILE A 337 -8.61 27.40 2.48
C ILE A 337 -9.29 26.71 1.29
N LEU A 338 -10.06 27.45 0.46
CA LEU A 338 -10.65 26.90 -0.76
C LEU A 338 -9.59 26.59 -1.82
N THR A 339 -8.50 27.38 -1.86
CA THR A 339 -7.36 27.11 -2.75
C THR A 339 -6.64 25.82 -2.33
N PHE A 340 -6.39 25.63 -1.03
CA PHE A 340 -5.79 24.39 -0.51
C PHE A 340 -6.68 23.18 -0.74
N HIS A 341 -7.99 23.34 -0.57
CA HIS A 341 -8.98 22.32 -0.89
C HIS A 341 -8.95 21.93 -2.39
N ASP A 342 -8.89 22.90 -3.29
CA ASP A 342 -8.88 22.65 -4.73
C ASP A 342 -7.60 21.92 -5.16
N GLN A 343 -6.45 22.31 -4.60
CA GLN A 343 -5.17 21.62 -4.80
C GLN A 343 -5.23 20.17 -4.32
N ALA A 344 -5.81 19.94 -3.13
CA ALA A 344 -5.98 18.60 -2.59
C ALA A 344 -6.92 17.73 -3.45
N SER A 345 -8.03 18.32 -3.87
CA SER A 345 -9.01 17.66 -4.74
C SER A 345 -8.41 17.32 -6.10
N GLU A 346 -7.63 18.23 -6.71
CA GLU A 346 -6.94 18.00 -7.97
C GLU A 346 -5.89 16.90 -7.85
N ALA A 347 -5.07 16.92 -6.79
CA ALA A 347 -4.07 15.88 -6.52
C ALA A 347 -4.72 14.49 -6.50
N CYS A 348 -5.78 14.33 -5.71
CA CYS A 348 -6.53 13.09 -5.62
C CYS A 348 -7.25 12.72 -6.93
N LEU A 349 -7.99 13.64 -7.54
CA LEU A 349 -8.78 13.35 -8.75
C LEU A 349 -7.93 13.06 -9.98
N SER A 350 -6.74 13.66 -10.08
CA SER A 350 -5.84 13.47 -11.22
C SER A 350 -5.41 12.00 -11.34
N GLN A 351 -5.11 11.37 -10.21
CA GLN A 351 -4.67 9.98 -10.13
C GLN A 351 -5.82 9.00 -9.88
N PHE A 352 -6.97 9.45 -9.36
CA PHE A 352 -8.08 8.55 -9.01
C PHE A 352 -8.41 7.63 -10.18
N PRO A 353 -8.46 6.31 -9.98
CA PRO A 353 -8.63 5.35 -11.06
C PRO A 353 -9.90 5.66 -11.84
N ALA A 354 -9.93 5.35 -13.14
CA ALA A 354 -11.19 5.40 -13.89
C ALA A 354 -12.15 4.31 -13.38
N LYS A 355 -13.44 4.41 -13.77
CA LYS A 355 -14.40 3.32 -13.57
C LYS A 355 -14.07 2.14 -14.47
#